data_AF-A0A834M701-F1
#
_entry.id   AF-A0A834M701-F1
#
_cell.length_a   1.000
_cell.length_b   1.000
_cell.length_c   1.000
_cell.angle_alpha   90.00
_cell.angle_beta   90.00
_cell.angle_gamma   90.00
#
_symmetry.space_group_name_H-M   'P 1'
#
loop_
_entity.id
_entity.type
_entity.pdbx_description
1 polymer ?
#
loop_
_entity_poly.entity_id
_entity_poly.type
_entity_poly.pdbx_seq_one_letter_code
_entity_poly.pdbx_strand_id
1 'polypeptide(L)'
;MQGNRGGRFITKVVSLGIVWALVIYTALQFRSIKLDVPMPHLNSRYLLQKRLDTLTRHDSTTETIDLEPSVDKSPSLTEDNLIQDIQNRVPNLPIAYWNKNKNKPMGLNNTCARFPSIFDIEFNNNYWQTLHTSNGTFHLYGAYLDKRKNNKLGPTVRILGMIDRIEPTIVTHCQFWFDGKKDPVITKSFEYKYIWYKKWGNYKQGIFQPYLTACVIPQAYKNKVPQSISLVEKPCDNSTNNLRVIFSEPAAKKDFAVCVKGLDFLHEDLSVRLVEWIELLNLLGADKIFLYQLQVHPNISKILNHYEKQGKVEVTPITLAGVLPNAPALQHYFLSKKTNHKRQNELIPYNDCFYKHMYEYKYIALLDIDEVIMPLEGTTWKELMDKILPKAMKIKNEERASYNVRNVYFLDDLLHDHGWFKEIPRYMHMMQHVYRTKNFTKPGQYVKCFHNTEKVLTLHNHFPLSCLGNGCTSYPIETTDAQLQHYRADCVKTLKKTCEEFRKTSVMDTTIWKFKEPLVSRVSSTLKSLGFFSYAITNDSNSIR
;
A
#
# COMPACT_ATOMS: atom_id res chain seq x y z
N MET A 1 94.97 0.52 -26.00
CA MET A 1 94.54 1.33 -24.84
C MET A 1 93.08 1.06 -24.55
N GLN A 2 92.78 0.73 -23.29
CA GLN A 2 91.50 0.24 -22.78
C GLN A 2 90.35 1.25 -22.97
N GLY A 3 89.25 0.80 -23.59
CA GLY A 3 88.05 1.59 -23.82
C GLY A 3 86.91 1.21 -22.88
N ASN A 4 86.81 1.98 -21.80
CA ASN A 4 85.82 1.96 -20.73
C ASN A 4 84.35 1.92 -21.25
N ARG A 5 83.70 0.74 -21.28
CA ARG A 5 82.28 0.59 -21.72
C ARG A 5 81.30 0.02 -20.68
N GLY A 6 81.76 -0.38 -19.49
CA GLY A 6 80.89 -0.91 -18.43
C GLY A 6 80.23 0.17 -17.55
N GLY A 7 80.89 1.31 -17.34
CA GLY A 7 80.44 2.31 -16.37
C GLY A 7 79.19 3.08 -16.76
N ARG A 8 79.00 3.39 -18.05
CA ARG A 8 77.95 4.31 -18.55
C ARG A 8 76.54 3.70 -18.61
N PHE A 9 76.40 2.38 -18.70
CA PHE A 9 75.09 1.73 -18.71
C PHE A 9 74.53 1.60 -17.29
N ILE A 10 75.38 1.23 -16.33
CA ILE A 10 75.01 1.11 -14.92
C ILE A 10 74.64 2.47 -14.33
N THR A 11 75.36 3.56 -14.65
CA THR A 11 74.97 4.91 -14.20
C THR A 11 73.62 5.33 -14.75
N LYS A 12 73.30 5.01 -16.01
CA LYS A 12 72.00 5.35 -16.61
C LYS A 12 70.84 4.58 -15.97
N VAL A 13 71.02 3.29 -15.70
CA VAL A 13 69.97 2.48 -15.05
C VAL A 13 69.75 2.90 -13.59
N VAL A 14 70.83 3.17 -12.84
CA VAL A 14 70.73 3.64 -11.45
C VAL A 14 70.11 5.04 -11.39
N SER A 15 70.49 5.96 -12.28
CA SER A 15 69.90 7.30 -12.34
C SER A 15 68.41 7.28 -12.72
N LEU A 16 67.98 6.43 -13.66
CA LEU A 16 66.55 6.25 -13.96
C LEU A 16 65.78 5.63 -12.79
N GLY A 17 66.39 4.68 -12.08
CA GLY A 17 65.79 4.08 -10.87
C GLY A 17 65.60 5.09 -9.74
N ILE A 18 66.58 5.97 -9.52
CA ILE A 18 66.51 7.04 -8.50
C ILE A 18 65.46 8.09 -8.89
N VAL A 19 65.39 8.48 -10.17
CA VAL A 19 64.36 9.42 -10.65
C VAL A 19 62.96 8.81 -10.50
N TRP A 20 62.77 7.53 -10.85
CA TRP A 20 61.48 6.86 -10.65
C TRP A 20 61.11 6.70 -9.18
N ALA A 21 62.09 6.40 -8.31
CA ALA A 21 61.88 6.36 -6.87
C ALA A 21 61.48 7.73 -6.31
N LEU A 22 62.09 8.82 -6.79
CA LEU A 22 61.72 10.20 -6.41
C LEU A 22 60.33 10.58 -6.92
N VAL A 23 59.94 10.17 -8.13
CA VAL A 23 58.59 10.40 -8.67
C VAL A 23 57.53 9.62 -7.89
N ILE A 24 57.81 8.37 -7.51
CA ILE A 24 56.90 7.57 -6.68
C ILE A 24 56.84 8.15 -5.25
N TYR A 25 57.97 8.56 -4.68
CA TYR A 25 58.02 9.19 -3.36
C TYR A 25 57.26 10.51 -3.32
N THR A 26 57.40 11.36 -4.34
CA THR A 26 56.63 12.61 -4.46
C THR A 26 55.14 12.32 -4.69
N ALA A 27 54.78 11.36 -5.55
CA ALA A 27 53.37 10.97 -5.75
C ALA A 27 52.73 10.37 -4.47
N LEU A 28 53.50 9.69 -3.63
CA LEU A 28 53.04 9.19 -2.33
C LEU A 28 52.92 10.31 -1.29
N GLN A 29 53.83 11.29 -1.26
CA GLN A 29 53.74 12.46 -0.39
C GLN A 29 52.57 13.39 -0.76
N PHE A 30 52.23 13.51 -2.06
CA PHE A 30 51.08 14.30 -2.50
C PHE A 30 49.73 13.58 -2.37
N ARG A 31 49.71 12.30 -1.98
CA ARG A 31 48.46 11.52 -1.81
C ARG A 31 47.75 11.72 -0.47
N SER A 32 48.25 12.60 0.42
CA SER A 32 47.63 12.85 1.72
C SER A 32 47.59 14.32 2.15
N ILE A 33 47.46 15.27 1.23
CA ILE A 33 46.98 16.61 1.62
C ILE A 33 45.47 16.52 1.78
N LYS A 34 45.02 16.10 2.98
CA LYS A 34 43.69 16.47 3.44
C LYS A 34 43.73 17.98 3.68
N LEU A 35 43.13 18.74 2.79
CA LEU A 35 42.70 20.10 3.10
C LEU A 35 41.61 19.96 4.17
N ASP A 36 42.01 19.89 5.44
CA ASP A 36 41.14 20.20 6.56
C ASP A 36 40.87 21.71 6.50
N VAL A 37 39.94 22.10 5.62
CA VAL A 37 39.27 23.39 5.76
C VAL A 37 38.40 23.21 7.01
N PRO A 38 38.65 23.93 8.11
CA PRO A 38 37.72 23.94 9.21
C PRO A 38 36.49 24.70 8.71
N MET A 39 35.53 23.99 8.09
CA MET A 39 34.18 24.50 8.04
C MET A 39 33.70 24.47 9.49
N PRO A 40 33.42 25.63 10.12
CA PRO A 40 32.64 25.59 11.34
C PRO A 40 31.35 24.85 10.99
N HIS A 41 30.90 23.95 11.86
CA HIS A 41 29.57 23.36 11.76
C HIS A 41 28.54 24.49 11.68
N LEU A 42 28.22 24.90 10.46
CA LEU A 42 27.15 25.83 10.16
C LEU A 42 25.86 25.04 10.37
N ASN A 43 25.40 25.03 11.62
CA ASN A 43 24.01 24.76 11.93
C ASN A 43 23.19 25.73 11.06
N SER A 44 22.60 25.23 9.98
CA SER A 44 21.85 26.01 8.99
C SER A 44 20.71 26.83 9.58
N ARG A 45 20.28 26.50 10.81
CA ARG A 45 19.36 27.33 11.63
C ARG A 45 19.89 28.73 11.95
N TYR A 46 21.21 28.95 12.04
CA TYR A 46 21.77 30.25 12.39
C TYR A 46 21.94 31.21 11.20
N LEU A 47 21.85 30.73 9.95
CA LEU A 47 22.01 31.58 8.76
C LEU A 47 20.82 32.54 8.54
N LEU A 48 19.67 32.26 9.14
CA LEU A 48 18.44 33.06 9.01
C LEU A 48 18.01 33.72 10.31
N GLN A 49 18.79 33.60 11.40
CA GLN A 49 18.46 34.24 12.66
C GLN A 49 18.76 35.75 12.54
N LYS A 50 17.68 36.54 12.54
CA LYS A 50 17.67 38.02 12.45
C LYS A 50 18.83 38.64 13.24
N ARG A 51 19.77 39.26 12.54
CA ARG A 51 20.68 40.23 13.14
C ARG A 51 19.82 41.43 13.50
N LEU A 52 19.60 41.66 14.79
CA LEU A 52 18.94 42.86 15.27
C LEU A 52 19.95 44.01 15.19
N ASP A 53 20.25 44.47 13.97
CA ASP A 53 21.02 45.70 13.80
C ASP A 53 20.05 46.87 13.90
N THR A 54 20.04 47.49 15.08
CA THR A 54 19.48 48.82 15.31
C THR A 54 20.32 49.86 14.56
N LEU A 55 19.61 50.75 13.87
CA LEU A 55 20.05 52.04 13.30
C LEU A 55 20.59 52.00 11.87
N THR A 56 19.71 52.28 10.92
CA THR A 56 20.02 53.17 9.79
C THR A 56 18.72 53.77 9.26
N ARG A 57 18.53 55.07 9.48
CA ARG A 57 17.38 55.83 8.99
C ARG A 57 17.79 56.39 7.62
N HIS A 58 17.23 55.83 6.56
CA HIS A 58 17.32 56.40 5.21
C HIS A 58 15.95 56.94 4.81
N ASP A 59 15.89 58.26 4.56
CA ASP A 59 14.77 58.90 3.86
C ASP A 59 14.80 58.46 2.40
N SER A 60 13.79 57.68 1.98
CA SER A 60 13.55 57.33 0.57
C SER A 60 12.06 57.51 0.26
N THR A 61 11.76 58.42 -0.67
CA THR A 61 10.41 58.77 -1.15
C THR A 61 9.89 57.80 -2.22
N THR A 62 9.88 56.51 -1.90
CA THR A 62 9.13 55.50 -2.65
C THR A 62 8.04 55.00 -1.73
N GLU A 63 6.77 55.03 -2.16
CA GLU A 63 5.69 54.29 -1.48
C GLU A 63 6.05 52.80 -1.55
N THR A 64 6.85 52.36 -0.58
CA THR A 64 7.16 50.96 -0.36
C THR A 64 5.85 50.29 0.01
N ILE A 65 5.46 49.27 -0.77
CA ILE A 65 4.32 48.41 -0.44
C ILE A 65 4.65 47.76 0.91
N ASP A 66 4.20 48.38 2.00
CA ASP A 66 4.45 47.98 3.38
C ASP A 66 3.44 46.88 3.81
N LEU A 67 3.31 45.87 2.95
CA LEU A 67 2.48 44.70 3.22
C LEU A 67 3.37 43.63 3.83
N GLU A 68 3.15 43.31 5.11
CA GLU A 68 3.76 42.12 5.69
C GLU A 68 3.23 40.88 4.95
N PRO A 69 4.12 40.02 4.42
CA PRO A 69 3.69 38.77 3.83
C PRO A 69 3.00 37.92 4.92
N SER A 70 1.83 37.37 4.58
CA SER A 70 1.10 36.44 5.44
C SER A 70 1.84 35.10 5.51
N VAL A 71 2.88 35.05 6.34
CA VAL A 71 3.65 33.84 6.64
C VAL A 71 3.00 33.09 7.80
N ASP A 72 3.16 31.76 7.81
CA ASP A 72 2.73 30.94 8.93
C ASP A 72 3.58 31.28 10.17
N LYS A 73 2.97 31.96 11.14
CA LYS A 73 3.57 32.32 12.44
C LYS A 73 3.20 31.29 13.53
N SER A 74 2.67 30.13 13.15
CA SER A 74 2.31 29.07 14.11
C SER A 74 3.53 28.62 14.92
N PRO A 75 3.37 28.36 16.23
CA PRO A 75 4.46 27.86 17.06
C PRO A 75 4.93 26.50 16.56
N SER A 76 6.20 26.17 16.84
CA SER A 76 6.71 24.81 16.60
C SER A 76 5.86 23.79 17.34
N LEU A 77 5.62 22.63 16.72
CA LEU A 77 4.85 21.55 17.33
C LEU A 77 5.47 21.13 18.67
N THR A 78 4.62 20.92 19.68
CA THR A 78 5.03 20.25 20.92
C THR A 78 5.51 18.83 20.60
N GLU A 79 6.30 18.24 21.51
CA GLU A 79 6.77 16.86 21.31
C GLU A 79 5.61 15.89 21.12
N ASP A 80 4.54 15.98 21.92
CA ASP A 80 3.37 15.11 21.80
C ASP A 80 2.66 15.27 20.44
N ASN A 81 2.52 16.50 19.94
CA ASN A 81 1.91 16.76 18.64
C ASN A 81 2.79 16.23 17.50
N LEU A 82 4.12 16.33 17.64
CA LEU A 82 5.06 15.75 16.67
C LEU A 82 4.96 14.22 16.66
N ILE A 83 4.87 13.58 17.84
CA ILE A 83 4.71 12.12 17.96
C ILE A 83 3.41 11.67 17.29
N GLN A 84 2.32 12.42 17.48
CA GLN A 84 1.05 12.12 16.82
C GLN A 84 1.12 12.30 15.30
N ASP A 85 1.77 13.36 14.81
CA ASP A 85 1.97 13.57 13.37
C ASP A 85 2.81 12.43 12.75
N ILE A 86 3.90 12.02 13.41
CA ILE A 86 4.70 10.85 13.00
C ILE A 86 3.84 9.59 12.99
N GLN A 87 3.03 9.35 14.02
CA GLN A 87 2.19 8.16 14.11
C GLN A 87 1.16 8.10 12.97
N ASN A 88 0.61 9.25 12.58
CA ASN A 88 -0.35 9.35 11.48
C ASN A 88 0.32 9.13 10.12
N ARG A 89 1.54 9.67 9.93
CA ARG A 89 2.29 9.54 8.67
C ARG A 89 2.96 8.18 8.51
N VAL A 90 3.36 7.53 9.60
CA VAL A 90 4.08 6.25 9.60
C VAL A 90 3.33 5.28 10.55
N PRO A 91 2.14 4.79 10.15
CA PRO A 91 1.25 4.06 11.05
C PRO A 91 1.81 2.73 11.56
N ASN A 92 2.74 2.13 10.81
CA ASN A 92 3.40 0.88 11.17
C ASN A 92 4.59 1.06 12.14
N LEU A 93 4.96 2.30 12.49
CA LEU A 93 6.00 2.59 13.47
C LEU A 93 5.37 2.78 14.87
N PRO A 94 5.88 2.13 15.93
CA PRO A 94 5.35 2.23 17.28
C PRO A 94 5.89 3.47 18.01
N ILE A 95 5.78 4.65 17.39
CA ILE A 95 6.42 5.88 17.88
C ILE A 95 5.94 6.28 19.28
N ALA A 96 4.65 6.13 19.59
CA ALA A 96 4.12 6.44 20.92
C ALA A 96 4.70 5.50 21.99
N TYR A 97 4.81 4.22 21.67
CA TYR A 97 5.41 3.22 22.57
C TYR A 97 6.91 3.44 22.74
N TRP A 98 7.61 3.81 21.66
CA TRP A 98 9.01 4.20 21.72
C TRP A 98 9.21 5.43 22.62
N ASN A 99 8.40 6.48 22.43
CA ASN A 99 8.51 7.72 23.20
C ASN A 99 8.35 7.48 24.71
N LYS A 100 7.40 6.61 25.10
CA LYS A 100 7.17 6.17 26.50
C LYS A 100 8.40 5.49 27.13
N ASN A 101 9.29 4.94 26.32
CA ASN A 101 10.34 4.02 26.74
C ASN A 101 11.78 4.44 26.36
N LYS A 102 11.95 5.50 25.56
CA LYS A 102 13.24 5.96 24.99
C LYS A 102 14.35 6.19 26.03
N ASN A 103 14.00 6.51 27.27
CA ASN A 103 14.95 6.80 28.36
C ASN A 103 15.18 5.61 29.30
N LYS A 104 14.63 4.43 29.01
CA LYS A 104 14.74 3.24 29.87
C LYS A 104 15.76 2.24 29.30
N PRO A 105 16.57 1.57 30.13
CA PRO A 105 17.49 0.53 29.68
C PRO A 105 16.71 -0.75 29.36
N MET A 106 16.05 -0.78 28.20
CA MET A 106 15.25 -1.90 27.73
C MET A 106 16.07 -2.88 26.88
N GLY A 107 15.90 -4.16 27.16
CA GLY A 107 16.66 -5.26 26.56
C GLY A 107 16.82 -6.43 27.53
N LEU A 108 17.35 -7.55 27.03
CA LEU A 108 17.72 -8.66 27.91
C LEU A 108 18.89 -8.28 28.81
N ASN A 109 19.88 -7.59 28.24
CA ASN A 109 20.99 -6.95 28.94
C ASN A 109 21.56 -5.81 28.06
N ASN A 110 22.72 -5.27 28.43
CA ASN A 110 23.32 -4.12 27.73
C ASN A 110 23.87 -4.43 26.33
N THR A 111 23.96 -5.71 25.93
CA THR A 111 24.56 -6.16 24.66
C THR A 111 23.65 -7.05 23.81
N CYS A 112 22.55 -7.58 24.38
CA CYS A 112 21.66 -8.55 23.76
C CYS A 112 20.23 -8.01 23.68
N ALA A 113 19.65 -8.06 22.48
CA ALA A 113 18.25 -7.76 22.19
C ALA A 113 17.78 -6.43 22.82
N ARG A 114 18.56 -5.36 22.60
CA ARG A 114 18.21 -4.03 23.09
C ARG A 114 16.96 -3.51 22.38
N PHE A 115 16.16 -2.73 23.11
CA PHE A 115 15.05 -2.02 22.49
C PHE A 115 15.63 -1.02 21.48
N PRO A 116 15.24 -1.10 20.19
CA PRO A 116 15.87 -0.30 19.16
C PRO A 116 15.55 1.18 19.35
N SER A 117 16.56 2.03 19.14
CA SER A 117 16.32 3.44 18.92
C SER A 117 15.57 3.61 17.60
N ILE A 118 14.69 4.59 17.50
CA ILE A 118 14.08 4.94 16.22
C ILE A 118 15.12 5.36 15.17
N PHE A 119 16.26 5.89 15.62
CA PHE A 119 17.37 6.30 14.76
C PHE A 119 18.22 5.13 14.25
N ASP A 120 18.07 3.95 14.87
CA ASP A 120 18.74 2.70 14.44
C ASP A 120 17.83 1.86 13.52
N ILE A 121 16.57 2.28 13.32
CA ILE A 121 15.66 1.61 12.40
C ILE A 121 16.08 1.95 10.96
N GLU A 122 16.33 0.91 10.17
CA GLU A 122 16.67 1.05 8.76
C GLU A 122 15.40 1.17 7.91
N PHE A 123 14.95 2.40 7.69
CA PHE A 123 13.85 2.68 6.79
C PHE A 123 14.26 2.48 5.33
N ASN A 124 13.46 1.74 4.57
CA ASN A 124 13.46 1.77 3.12
C ASN A 124 12.27 2.63 2.68
N ASN A 125 12.57 3.70 1.94
CA ASN A 125 11.62 4.78 1.61
C ASN A 125 10.94 5.38 2.85
N ASN A 126 9.61 5.34 2.94
CA ASN A 126 8.80 5.94 4.01
C ASN A 126 8.18 4.88 4.94
N TYR A 127 7.84 3.70 4.42
CA TYR A 127 6.96 2.75 5.14
C TYR A 127 7.60 1.40 5.39
N TRP A 128 8.72 1.07 4.77
CA TRP A 128 9.32 -0.25 4.90
C TRP A 128 10.48 -0.21 5.89
N GLN A 129 10.66 -1.27 6.66
CA GLN A 129 11.81 -1.42 7.55
C GLN A 129 12.65 -2.61 7.10
N THR A 130 13.97 -2.48 7.14
CA THR A 130 14.89 -3.45 6.54
C THR A 130 15.54 -4.33 7.59
N LEU A 131 15.53 -5.63 7.32
CA LEU A 131 16.35 -6.62 8.00
C LEU A 131 17.29 -7.25 6.97
N HIS A 132 18.59 -7.05 7.17
CA HIS A 132 19.62 -7.78 6.46
C HIS A 132 19.96 -9.07 7.21
N THR A 133 20.04 -10.18 6.47
CA THR A 133 20.44 -11.48 7.02
C THR A 133 21.61 -12.05 6.23
N SER A 134 22.23 -13.10 6.77
CA SER A 134 23.24 -13.90 6.08
C SER A 134 22.74 -14.52 4.77
N ASN A 135 21.43 -14.70 4.60
CA ASN A 135 20.84 -15.18 3.36
C ASN A 135 19.53 -14.47 3.02
N GLY A 136 19.66 -13.24 2.52
CA GLY A 136 18.56 -12.45 1.96
C GLY A 136 18.28 -11.18 2.74
N THR A 137 17.50 -10.31 2.11
CA THR A 137 17.03 -9.04 2.67
C THR A 137 15.51 -9.07 2.77
N PHE A 138 15.02 -8.63 3.91
CA PHE A 138 13.61 -8.54 4.23
C PHE A 138 13.23 -7.06 4.30
N HIS A 139 12.25 -6.66 3.52
CA HIS A 139 11.56 -5.37 3.70
C HIS A 139 10.22 -5.65 4.37
N LEU A 140 10.09 -5.25 5.63
CA LEU A 140 8.92 -5.48 6.45
C LEU A 140 7.99 -4.27 6.36
N TYR A 141 6.70 -4.52 6.14
CA TYR A 141 5.71 -3.47 5.92
C TYR A 141 4.81 -3.26 7.13
N GLY A 142 4.30 -4.31 7.75
CA GLY A 142 3.41 -4.17 8.91
C GLY A 142 3.26 -5.46 9.71
N ALA A 143 2.82 -5.33 10.96
CA ALA A 143 2.65 -6.44 11.89
C ALA A 143 1.24 -6.42 12.51
N TYR A 144 0.56 -7.56 12.52
CA TYR A 144 -0.84 -7.68 12.92
C TYR A 144 -1.04 -8.85 13.87
N LEU A 145 -1.78 -8.65 14.96
CA LEU A 145 -2.08 -9.72 15.89
C LEU A 145 -3.29 -10.54 15.41
N ASP A 146 -3.08 -11.84 15.20
CA ASP A 146 -4.11 -12.83 14.84
C ASP A 146 -4.40 -13.75 16.03
N LYS A 147 -5.48 -13.43 16.74
CA LYS A 147 -6.09 -14.17 17.85
C LYS A 147 -7.36 -14.93 17.44
N ARG A 148 -7.66 -15.06 16.14
CA ARG A 148 -8.91 -15.73 15.69
C ARG A 148 -8.96 -17.17 16.22
N LYS A 149 -10.15 -17.63 16.60
CA LYS A 149 -10.34 -18.97 17.21
C LYS A 149 -9.86 -20.11 16.30
N ASN A 150 -9.98 -19.93 14.99
CA ASN A 150 -9.55 -20.91 13.99
C ASN A 150 -8.02 -20.94 13.79
N ASN A 151 -7.26 -20.02 14.38
CA ASN A 151 -5.81 -20.03 14.34
C ASN A 151 -5.26 -21.10 15.30
N LYS A 152 -4.98 -22.29 14.76
CA LYS A 152 -4.48 -23.45 15.52
C LYS A 152 -3.11 -23.23 16.17
N LEU A 153 -2.35 -22.21 15.76
CA LEU A 153 -1.07 -21.87 16.38
C LEU A 153 -1.24 -21.13 17.73
N GLY A 154 -2.46 -20.68 18.06
CA GLY A 154 -2.70 -19.73 19.14
C GLY A 154 -2.44 -18.29 18.67
N PRO A 155 -2.41 -17.30 19.60
CA PRO A 155 -2.13 -15.90 19.27
C PRO A 155 -0.82 -15.74 18.51
N THR A 156 -0.89 -15.18 17.30
CA THR A 156 0.26 -15.06 16.40
C THR A 156 0.35 -13.63 15.86
N VAL A 157 1.52 -13.00 15.95
CA VAL A 157 1.78 -11.79 15.18
C VAL A 157 2.20 -12.18 13.77
N ARG A 158 1.45 -11.69 12.78
CA ARG A 158 1.70 -11.88 11.35
C ARG A 158 2.44 -10.66 10.82
N ILE A 159 3.66 -10.83 10.35
CA ILE A 159 4.46 -9.76 9.74
C ILE A 159 4.33 -9.88 8.22
N LEU A 160 3.79 -8.85 7.57
CA LEU A 160 3.70 -8.75 6.13
C LEU A 160 4.95 -8.06 5.59
N GLY A 161 5.57 -8.61 4.55
CA GLY A 161 6.75 -8.02 3.95
C GLY A 161 7.11 -8.61 2.60
N MET A 162 8.22 -8.13 2.05
CA MET A 162 8.83 -8.68 0.84
C MET A 162 10.24 -9.18 1.12
N ILE A 163 10.59 -10.35 0.59
CA ILE A 163 11.90 -11.00 0.78
C ILE A 163 12.51 -11.22 -0.60
N ASP A 164 13.79 -10.90 -0.78
CA ASP A 164 14.52 -11.15 -2.04
C ASP A 164 14.96 -12.61 -2.20
N ARG A 165 14.41 -13.51 -1.37
CA ARG A 165 14.64 -14.95 -1.42
C ARG A 165 13.34 -15.68 -1.66
N ILE A 166 13.45 -16.68 -2.52
CA ILE A 166 12.45 -17.71 -2.69
C ILE A 166 12.77 -18.85 -1.73
N GLU A 167 11.72 -19.37 -1.10
CA GLU A 167 11.81 -20.45 -0.12
C GLU A 167 12.91 -20.17 0.92
N PRO A 168 12.82 -19.02 1.61
CA PRO A 168 13.87 -18.60 2.55
C PRO A 168 14.09 -19.67 3.61
N THR A 169 15.35 -20.11 3.73
CA THR A 169 15.80 -21.14 4.69
C THR A 169 16.35 -20.54 5.98
N ILE A 170 16.60 -19.23 5.99
CA ILE A 170 17.14 -18.53 7.15
C ILE A 170 16.15 -18.58 8.31
N VAL A 171 16.64 -18.93 9.50
CA VAL A 171 15.82 -18.89 10.71
C VAL A 171 15.93 -17.50 11.30
N THR A 172 14.79 -16.82 11.46
CA THR A 172 14.71 -15.55 12.18
C THR A 172 14.05 -15.74 13.54
N HIS A 173 14.22 -14.75 14.40
CA HIS A 173 13.66 -14.69 15.74
C HIS A 173 12.86 -13.41 15.89
N CYS A 174 11.70 -13.53 16.52
CA CYS A 174 10.82 -12.42 16.80
C CYS A 174 11.01 -11.96 18.24
N GLN A 175 11.34 -10.69 18.43
CA GLN A 175 11.46 -10.04 19.72
C GLN A 175 10.18 -9.24 19.98
N PHE A 176 9.30 -9.75 20.85
CA PHE A 176 8.06 -9.07 21.23
C PHE A 176 8.29 -8.10 22.39
N TRP A 177 7.78 -6.88 22.25
CA TRP A 177 7.83 -5.85 23.27
C TRP A 177 6.45 -5.64 23.88
N PHE A 178 6.31 -5.95 25.16
CA PHE A 178 5.05 -5.82 25.91
C PHE A 178 5.10 -4.62 26.83
N ASP A 179 3.95 -3.95 27.00
CA ASP A 179 3.86 -2.85 27.96
C ASP A 179 4.17 -3.33 29.39
N GLY A 180 4.89 -2.49 30.14
CA GLY A 180 5.32 -2.80 31.51
C GLY A 180 6.43 -3.85 31.65
N LYS A 181 7.02 -4.34 30.54
CA LYS A 181 8.13 -5.30 30.57
C LYS A 181 9.40 -4.69 29.97
N LYS A 182 10.54 -4.84 30.65
CA LYS A 182 11.83 -4.26 30.23
C LYS A 182 12.53 -5.06 29.13
N ASP A 183 12.36 -6.38 29.15
CA ASP A 183 13.04 -7.33 28.28
C ASP A 183 12.08 -7.89 27.22
N PRO A 184 12.56 -8.16 25.99
CA PRO A 184 11.71 -8.72 24.95
C PRO A 184 11.41 -10.20 25.24
N VAL A 185 10.22 -10.64 24.82
CA VAL A 185 9.92 -12.08 24.74
C VAL A 185 10.37 -12.56 23.37
N ILE A 186 11.31 -13.50 23.34
CA ILE A 186 11.92 -13.96 22.09
C ILE A 186 11.37 -15.33 21.71
N THR A 187 10.96 -15.48 20.45
CA THR A 187 10.54 -16.75 19.87
C THR A 187 11.18 -16.93 18.49
N LYS A 188 11.27 -18.17 18.02
CA LYS A 188 11.65 -18.46 16.64
C LYS A 188 10.48 -18.13 15.71
N SER A 189 10.76 -17.55 14.54
CA SER A 189 9.76 -17.39 13.47
C SER A 189 9.25 -18.77 13.04
N PHE A 190 7.93 -18.96 13.02
CA PHE A 190 7.32 -20.26 12.74
C PHE A 190 7.37 -20.63 11.24
N GLU A 191 6.97 -19.71 10.36
CA GLU A 191 6.98 -19.92 8.91
C GLU A 191 7.08 -18.60 8.14
N TYR A 192 7.53 -18.68 6.89
CA TYR A 192 7.41 -17.62 5.88
C TYR A 192 6.41 -18.06 4.82
N LYS A 193 5.14 -17.67 4.97
CA LYS A 193 4.09 -18.07 4.04
C LYS A 193 4.20 -17.27 2.74
N TYR A 194 4.56 -17.94 1.65
CA TYR A 194 4.64 -17.29 0.33
C TYR A 194 3.25 -16.89 -0.17
N ILE A 195 3.10 -15.63 -0.59
CA ILE A 195 1.82 -15.05 -1.05
C ILE A 195 1.81 -14.97 -2.57
N TRP A 196 2.16 -16.03 -3.29
CA TRP A 196 2.09 -16.04 -4.76
C TRP A 196 2.08 -17.48 -5.28
N TYR A 197 1.72 -17.68 -6.55
CA TYR A 197 1.92 -18.96 -7.20
C TYR A 197 3.15 -18.93 -8.10
N LYS A 198 4.05 -19.89 -7.87
CA LYS A 198 5.33 -20.04 -8.59
C LYS A 198 5.18 -20.00 -10.11
N LYS A 199 4.06 -20.54 -10.63
CA LYS A 199 3.74 -20.62 -12.06
C LYS A 199 3.31 -19.28 -12.69
N TRP A 200 3.04 -18.24 -11.90
CA TRP A 200 2.60 -16.93 -12.40
C TRP A 200 3.76 -16.00 -12.83
N GLY A 201 4.99 -16.51 -12.82
CA GLY A 201 6.18 -15.77 -13.22
C GLY A 201 6.82 -15.00 -12.06
N ASN A 202 7.96 -14.36 -12.35
CA ASN A 202 8.82 -13.68 -11.37
C ASN A 202 9.28 -14.55 -10.18
N TYR A 203 9.17 -15.87 -10.27
CA TYR A 203 9.71 -16.81 -9.29
C TYR A 203 11.23 -16.98 -9.52
N LYS A 204 12.00 -15.93 -9.19
CA LYS A 204 13.47 -15.91 -9.24
C LYS A 204 14.09 -15.30 -7.97
N GLN A 205 15.21 -15.86 -7.51
CA GLN A 205 16.03 -15.29 -6.44
C GLN A 205 16.49 -13.87 -6.77
N GLY A 206 16.62 -13.00 -5.76
CA GLY A 206 17.01 -11.60 -5.92
C GLY A 206 15.88 -10.65 -6.36
N ILE A 207 14.68 -11.18 -6.65
CA ILE A 207 13.48 -10.37 -6.86
C ILE A 207 12.66 -10.41 -5.57
N PHE A 208 12.35 -9.25 -5.01
CA PHE A 208 11.47 -9.14 -3.84
C PHE A 208 10.12 -9.81 -4.08
N GLN A 209 9.80 -10.75 -3.20
CA GLN A 209 8.63 -11.62 -3.23
C GLN A 209 7.76 -11.39 -1.99
N PRO A 210 6.42 -11.42 -2.08
CA PRO A 210 5.54 -11.17 -0.93
C PRO A 210 5.44 -12.38 -0.01
N TYR A 211 5.64 -12.16 1.29
CA TYR A 211 5.58 -13.17 2.33
C TYR A 211 4.80 -12.69 3.56
N LEU A 212 4.17 -13.65 4.26
CA LEU A 212 3.60 -13.46 5.58
C LEU A 212 4.39 -14.30 6.59
N THR A 213 5.18 -13.65 7.44
CA THR A 213 5.95 -14.30 8.50
C THR A 213 5.08 -14.49 9.73
N ALA A 214 5.13 -15.68 10.35
CA ALA A 214 4.37 -16.00 11.55
C ALA A 214 5.26 -16.01 12.80
N CYS A 215 4.94 -15.17 13.79
CA CYS A 215 5.58 -15.14 15.10
C CYS A 215 4.56 -15.54 16.18
N VAL A 216 4.65 -16.77 16.68
CA VAL A 216 3.70 -17.30 17.67
C VAL A 216 4.02 -16.74 19.06
N ILE A 217 3.04 -16.14 19.72
CA ILE A 217 3.22 -15.62 21.08
C ILE A 217 3.30 -16.82 22.05
N PRO A 218 4.35 -16.93 22.88
CA PRO A 218 4.49 -18.03 23.83
C PRO A 218 3.30 -18.13 24.80
N GLN A 219 3.00 -19.34 25.26
CA GLN A 219 1.82 -19.63 26.10
C GLN A 219 1.70 -18.74 27.35
N ALA A 220 2.83 -18.39 27.98
CA ALA A 220 2.89 -17.50 29.14
C ALA A 220 2.38 -16.07 28.86
N TYR A 221 2.36 -15.66 27.58
CA TYR A 221 1.98 -14.32 27.12
C TYR A 221 0.74 -14.32 26.22
N LYS A 222 0.05 -15.45 26.05
CA LYS A 222 -1.08 -15.60 25.11
C LYS A 222 -2.21 -14.57 25.27
N ASN A 223 -2.41 -14.08 26.50
CA ASN A 223 -3.46 -13.12 26.84
C ASN A 223 -2.99 -11.65 26.75
N LYS A 224 -1.71 -11.41 26.46
CA LYS A 224 -1.12 -10.07 26.35
C LYS A 224 -0.98 -9.68 24.88
N VAL A 225 -1.13 -8.39 24.61
CA VAL A 225 -0.92 -7.80 23.28
C VAL A 225 0.45 -7.12 23.27
N PRO A 226 1.40 -7.57 22.44
CA PRO A 226 2.66 -6.85 22.28
C PRO A 226 2.37 -5.50 21.62
N GLN A 227 3.11 -4.46 22.03
CA GLN A 227 3.00 -3.11 21.47
C GLN A 227 3.81 -2.99 20.17
N SER A 228 4.96 -3.67 20.14
CA SER A 228 5.79 -3.77 18.94
C SER A 228 6.50 -5.11 18.84
N ILE A 229 7.04 -5.36 17.65
CA ILE A 229 7.78 -6.56 17.32
C ILE A 229 8.98 -6.21 16.45
N SER A 230 10.11 -6.85 16.71
CA SER A 230 11.29 -6.82 15.86
C SER A 230 11.58 -8.20 15.31
N LEU A 231 12.08 -8.29 14.09
CA LEU A 231 12.56 -9.52 13.47
C LEU A 231 14.08 -9.43 13.34
N VAL A 232 14.78 -10.46 13.81
CA VAL A 232 16.26 -10.52 13.80
C VAL A 232 16.73 -11.90 13.35
N GLU A 233 17.98 -12.01 12.90
CA GLU A 233 18.54 -13.32 12.53
C GLU A 233 18.82 -14.17 13.77
N LYS A 234 19.58 -13.63 14.74
CA LYS A 234 19.89 -14.33 16.01
C LYS A 234 19.10 -13.71 17.16
N PRO A 235 18.74 -14.50 18.20
CA PRO A 235 17.93 -14.02 19.32
C PRO A 235 18.47 -12.73 19.97
N CYS A 236 19.79 -12.66 20.16
CA CYS A 236 20.44 -11.55 20.85
C CYS A 236 20.80 -10.34 19.98
N ASP A 237 20.54 -10.37 18.67
CA ASP A 237 20.89 -9.25 17.81
C ASP A 237 20.08 -8.01 18.20
N ASN A 238 20.72 -6.83 18.10
CA ASN A 238 20.01 -5.56 18.17
C ASN A 238 19.30 -5.35 16.83
N SER A 239 18.01 -5.08 16.89
CA SER A 239 17.18 -5.01 15.69
C SER A 239 17.33 -3.70 14.94
N THR A 240 17.41 -3.76 13.61
CA THR A 240 17.30 -2.61 12.68
C THR A 240 15.85 -2.31 12.27
N ASN A 241 14.88 -2.93 12.95
CA ASN A 241 13.45 -2.78 12.68
C ASN A 241 12.65 -2.90 13.98
N ASN A 242 11.52 -2.23 14.06
CA ASN A 242 10.50 -2.34 15.09
C ASN A 242 9.14 -1.94 14.51
N LEU A 243 8.29 -2.93 14.26
CA LEU A 243 6.94 -2.72 13.74
C LEU A 243 5.95 -2.60 14.88
N ARG A 244 5.03 -1.63 14.78
CA ARG A 244 3.84 -1.54 15.61
C ARG A 244 2.97 -2.77 15.35
N VAL A 245 2.56 -3.43 16.43
CA VAL A 245 1.60 -4.53 16.33
C VAL A 245 0.20 -3.95 16.32
N ILE A 246 -0.49 -4.11 15.20
CA ILE A 246 -1.86 -3.63 15.00
C ILE A 246 -2.83 -4.70 15.51
N PHE A 247 -3.74 -4.28 16.38
CA PHE A 247 -4.81 -5.10 16.91
C PHE A 247 -6.00 -4.21 17.30
N SER A 248 -7.13 -4.39 16.64
CA SER A 248 -8.40 -3.70 16.91
C SER A 248 -9.49 -4.76 16.92
N GLU A 249 -10.07 -5.04 18.08
CA GLU A 249 -11.16 -6.03 18.22
C GLU A 249 -12.39 -5.33 18.79
N PRO A 250 -13.29 -4.80 17.92
CA PRO A 250 -14.53 -4.19 18.38
C PRO A 250 -15.48 -5.25 18.96
N ALA A 251 -16.44 -4.81 19.78
CA ALA A 251 -17.41 -5.70 20.41
C ALA A 251 -18.29 -6.47 19.41
N ALA A 252 -18.56 -5.87 18.24
CA ALA A 252 -19.33 -6.49 17.18
C ALA A 252 -18.72 -6.18 15.81
N LYS A 253 -18.78 -7.18 14.92
CA LYS A 253 -18.40 -7.04 13.51
C LYS A 253 -19.53 -6.41 12.71
N LYS A 254 -19.17 -5.46 11.86
CA LYS A 254 -19.97 -4.98 10.75
C LYS A 254 -20.02 -6.02 9.63
N ASP A 255 -20.93 -5.87 8.67
CA ASP A 255 -21.15 -6.92 7.66
C ASP A 255 -20.06 -6.89 6.55
N PHE A 256 -19.89 -5.77 5.84
CA PHE A 256 -19.05 -5.70 4.64
C PHE A 256 -18.11 -4.48 4.60
N ALA A 257 -16.87 -4.73 4.17
CA ALA A 257 -15.94 -3.69 3.72
C ALA A 257 -15.31 -4.06 2.38
N VAL A 258 -14.74 -3.06 1.71
CA VAL A 258 -14.03 -3.22 0.44
C VAL A 258 -12.59 -2.79 0.60
N CYS A 259 -11.66 -3.61 0.12
CA CYS A 259 -10.24 -3.29 0.04
C CYS A 259 -9.84 -3.17 -1.43
N VAL A 260 -9.14 -2.08 -1.76
CA VAL A 260 -8.68 -1.77 -3.12
C VAL A 260 -7.15 -1.78 -3.15
N LYS A 261 -6.57 -2.18 -4.27
CA LYS A 261 -5.11 -2.07 -4.49
C LYS A 261 -4.62 -0.62 -4.52
N GLY A 262 -3.29 -0.48 -4.58
CA GLY A 262 -2.63 0.79 -4.88
C GLY A 262 -3.12 1.39 -6.20
N LEU A 263 -3.79 2.55 -6.12
CA LEU A 263 -4.23 3.33 -7.26
C LEU A 263 -3.05 4.03 -7.92
N ASP A 264 -2.88 3.81 -9.23
CA ASP A 264 -1.80 4.33 -10.06
C ASP A 264 -2.40 4.91 -11.37
N PHE A 265 -2.92 6.13 -11.27
CA PHE A 265 -3.64 6.88 -12.30
C PHE A 265 -3.08 8.31 -12.42
N LEU A 266 -1.76 8.45 -12.56
CA LEU A 266 -1.08 9.75 -12.56
C LEU A 266 -1.58 10.68 -13.69
N HIS A 267 -1.89 10.12 -14.86
CA HIS A 267 -2.26 10.87 -16.07
C HIS A 267 -3.70 10.65 -16.52
N GLU A 268 -4.51 9.93 -15.73
CA GLU A 268 -5.88 9.56 -16.08
C GLU A 268 -6.83 10.12 -15.01
N ASP A 269 -7.74 11.01 -15.42
CA ASP A 269 -8.77 11.53 -14.53
C ASP A 269 -10.02 10.64 -14.55
N LEU A 270 -10.10 9.72 -13.59
CA LEU A 270 -11.23 8.82 -13.40
C LEU A 270 -12.22 9.30 -12.33
N SER A 271 -12.14 10.58 -11.92
CA SER A 271 -12.87 11.10 -10.75
C SER A 271 -14.38 10.90 -10.82
N VAL A 272 -14.99 11.14 -11.99
CA VAL A 272 -16.43 10.96 -12.17
C VAL A 272 -16.85 9.49 -12.03
N ARG A 273 -16.10 8.58 -12.66
CA ARG A 273 -16.34 7.14 -12.55
C ARG A 273 -16.13 6.63 -11.12
N LEU A 274 -15.14 7.19 -10.43
CA LEU A 274 -14.85 6.85 -9.04
C LEU A 274 -15.97 7.28 -8.10
N VAL A 275 -16.56 8.47 -8.30
CA VAL A 275 -17.73 8.93 -7.52
C VAL A 275 -18.91 7.99 -7.72
N GLU A 276 -19.21 7.59 -8.96
CA GLU A 276 -20.27 6.61 -9.28
C GLU A 276 -20.02 5.27 -8.59
N TRP A 277 -18.79 4.75 -8.66
CA TRP A 277 -18.42 3.49 -8.04
C TRP A 277 -18.53 3.51 -6.50
N ILE A 278 -18.02 4.56 -5.84
CA ILE A 278 -18.09 4.71 -4.37
C ILE A 278 -19.54 4.76 -3.90
N GLU A 279 -20.39 5.58 -4.53
CA GLU A 279 -21.79 5.69 -4.13
C GLU A 279 -22.58 4.41 -4.40
N LEU A 280 -22.28 3.70 -5.50
CA LEU A 280 -22.90 2.41 -5.79
C LEU A 280 -22.53 1.35 -4.74
N LEU A 281 -21.25 1.25 -4.34
CA LEU A 281 -20.84 0.33 -3.29
C LEU A 281 -21.49 0.66 -1.93
N ASN A 282 -21.65 1.95 -1.62
CA ASN A 282 -22.36 2.37 -0.41
C ASN A 282 -23.84 1.96 -0.45
N LEU A 283 -24.52 2.09 -1.59
CA LEU A 283 -25.89 1.62 -1.79
C LEU A 283 -26.01 0.09 -1.67
N LEU A 284 -25.00 -0.64 -2.13
CA LEU A 284 -24.92 -2.11 -2.00
C LEU A 284 -24.66 -2.57 -0.56
N GLY A 285 -24.34 -1.66 0.37
CA GLY A 285 -24.14 -1.98 1.79
C GLY A 285 -22.68 -2.18 2.20
N ALA A 286 -21.71 -1.70 1.41
CA ALA A 286 -20.34 -1.55 1.91
C ALA A 286 -20.30 -0.44 2.97
N ASP A 287 -19.83 -0.75 4.17
CA ASP A 287 -19.74 0.22 5.26
C ASP A 287 -18.57 1.20 5.04
N LYS A 288 -17.42 0.68 4.62
CA LYS A 288 -16.23 1.48 4.30
C LYS A 288 -15.41 0.88 3.16
N ILE A 289 -14.79 1.75 2.37
CA ILE A 289 -13.85 1.39 1.31
C ILE A 289 -12.44 1.84 1.71
N PHE A 290 -11.52 0.90 1.77
CA PHE A 290 -10.12 1.13 2.08
C PHE A 290 -9.31 1.13 0.79
N LEU A 291 -8.72 2.27 0.46
CA LEU A 291 -7.93 2.45 -0.75
C LEU A 291 -6.47 2.69 -0.41
N TYR A 292 -5.60 2.28 -1.32
CA TYR A 292 -4.18 2.59 -1.23
C TYR A 292 -3.81 3.55 -2.35
N GLN A 293 -3.02 4.57 -2.03
CA GLN A 293 -2.63 5.57 -3.00
C GLN A 293 -1.14 5.43 -3.34
N LEU A 294 -0.85 5.18 -4.64
CA LEU A 294 0.48 5.37 -5.22
C LEU A 294 0.51 6.78 -5.83
N GLN A 295 0.30 6.90 -7.14
CA GLN A 295 0.28 8.16 -7.87
C GLN A 295 -1.08 8.31 -8.56
N VAL A 296 -1.84 9.36 -8.23
CA VAL A 296 -3.17 9.58 -8.81
C VAL A 296 -3.32 11.03 -9.25
N HIS A 297 -4.21 11.25 -10.21
CA HIS A 297 -4.59 12.59 -10.66
C HIS A 297 -5.11 13.44 -9.48
N PRO A 298 -4.82 14.76 -9.41
CA PRO A 298 -5.26 15.62 -8.31
C PRO A 298 -6.78 15.62 -8.07
N ASN A 299 -7.59 15.49 -9.13
CA ASN A 299 -9.04 15.36 -8.97
C ASN A 299 -9.45 14.06 -8.27
N ILE A 300 -8.70 12.95 -8.48
CA ILE A 300 -8.93 11.70 -7.75
C ILE A 300 -8.63 11.91 -6.27
N SER A 301 -7.49 12.53 -5.92
CA SER A 301 -7.19 12.88 -4.53
C SER A 301 -8.25 13.79 -3.90
N LYS A 302 -8.81 14.74 -4.67
CA LYS A 302 -9.93 15.59 -4.23
C LYS A 302 -11.18 14.78 -3.90
N ILE A 303 -11.57 13.81 -4.74
CA ILE A 303 -12.70 12.90 -4.47
C ILE A 303 -12.44 12.05 -3.24
N LEU A 304 -11.24 11.46 -3.14
CA LEU A 304 -10.87 10.61 -2.01
C LEU A 304 -10.92 11.39 -0.69
N ASN A 305 -10.31 12.57 -0.64
CA ASN A 305 -10.35 13.45 0.53
C ASN A 305 -11.78 13.84 0.94
N HIS A 306 -12.69 14.02 -0.03
CA HIS A 306 -14.10 14.30 0.25
C HIS A 306 -14.77 13.12 0.97
N TYR A 307 -14.55 11.90 0.49
CA TYR A 307 -15.16 10.71 1.09
C TYR A 307 -14.49 10.24 2.38
N GLU A 308 -13.20 10.53 2.57
CA GLU A 308 -12.53 10.36 3.87
C GLU A 308 -13.16 11.22 4.96
N LYS A 309 -13.46 12.50 4.66
CA LYS A 309 -14.15 13.39 5.59
C LYS A 309 -15.55 12.92 5.96
N GLN A 310 -16.21 12.18 5.09
CA GLN A 310 -17.51 11.55 5.35
C GLN A 310 -17.41 10.20 6.06
N GLY A 311 -16.19 9.68 6.27
CA GLY A 311 -15.95 8.37 6.86
C GLY A 311 -16.32 7.17 5.97
N LYS A 312 -16.67 7.40 4.68
CA LYS A 312 -17.00 6.34 3.71
C LYS A 312 -15.75 5.67 3.12
N VAL A 313 -14.66 6.42 3.07
CA VAL A 313 -13.37 5.99 2.52
C VAL A 313 -12.28 6.16 3.58
N GLU A 314 -11.23 5.35 3.47
CA GLU A 314 -9.95 5.57 4.13
C GLU A 314 -8.82 5.34 3.12
N VAL A 315 -7.90 6.29 3.01
CA VAL A 315 -6.78 6.23 2.06
C VAL A 315 -5.47 6.04 2.79
N THR A 316 -4.78 4.95 2.48
CA THR A 316 -3.42 4.70 2.97
C THR A 316 -2.41 4.95 1.84
N PRO A 317 -1.53 5.96 1.95
CA PRO A 317 -0.40 6.09 1.04
C PRO A 317 0.51 4.86 1.10
N ILE A 318 1.04 4.42 -0.05
CA ILE A 318 1.93 3.26 -0.11
C ILE A 318 3.08 3.48 -1.08
N THR A 319 4.15 2.71 -0.92
CA THR A 319 5.36 2.70 -1.76
C THR A 319 5.69 1.26 -2.18
N LEU A 320 6.49 1.14 -3.24
CA LEU A 320 7.08 -0.14 -3.64
C LEU A 320 8.29 -0.45 -2.75
N ALA A 321 8.48 -1.72 -2.40
CA ALA A 321 9.54 -2.15 -1.50
C ALA A 321 10.94 -2.14 -2.15
N GLY A 322 11.95 -1.93 -1.32
CA GLY A 322 13.35 -2.16 -1.66
C GLY A 322 13.90 -1.20 -2.71
N VAL A 323 14.52 -1.77 -3.74
CA VAL A 323 15.17 -1.03 -4.84
C VAL A 323 14.17 -0.59 -5.93
N LEU A 324 12.88 -0.81 -5.72
CA LEU A 324 11.85 -0.44 -6.69
C LEU A 324 11.61 1.08 -6.69
N PRO A 325 11.29 1.68 -7.85
CA PRO A 325 11.18 3.12 -7.97
C PRO A 325 9.92 3.66 -7.29
N ASN A 326 10.08 4.78 -6.57
CA ASN A 326 8.98 5.48 -5.88
C ASN A 326 8.82 6.94 -6.33
N ALA A 327 9.69 7.45 -7.22
CA ALA A 327 9.49 8.76 -7.84
C ALA A 327 8.25 8.70 -8.77
N PRO A 328 7.32 9.67 -8.73
CA PRO A 328 5.97 9.53 -9.30
C PRO A 328 5.91 8.99 -10.75
N ALA A 329 6.51 9.70 -11.70
CA ALA A 329 6.47 9.32 -13.11
C ALA A 329 7.23 8.00 -13.40
N LEU A 330 8.35 7.76 -12.69
CA LEU A 330 9.14 6.55 -12.86
C LEU A 330 8.43 5.32 -12.27
N GLN A 331 7.75 5.49 -11.14
CA GLN A 331 6.93 4.46 -10.51
C GLN A 331 5.78 4.05 -11.43
N HIS A 332 5.02 5.03 -11.95
CA HIS A 332 3.95 4.79 -12.93
C HIS A 332 4.47 4.05 -14.17
N TYR A 333 5.57 4.56 -14.76
CA TYR A 333 6.20 3.91 -15.91
C TYR A 333 6.63 2.47 -15.61
N PHE A 334 7.27 2.22 -14.46
CA PHE A 334 7.69 0.89 -14.05
C PHE A 334 6.50 -0.08 -13.93
N LEU A 335 5.44 0.31 -13.22
CA LEU A 335 4.25 -0.53 -13.01
C LEU A 335 3.50 -0.80 -14.32
N SER A 336 3.48 0.16 -15.25
CA SER A 336 2.87 -0.03 -16.58
C SER A 336 3.63 -1.05 -17.45
N LYS A 337 4.96 -1.10 -17.34
CA LYS A 337 5.83 -1.98 -18.16
C LYS A 337 6.13 -3.32 -17.52
N LYS A 338 6.12 -3.43 -16.18
CA LYS A 338 6.48 -4.64 -15.42
C LYS A 338 5.28 -5.26 -14.72
N THR A 339 4.34 -5.79 -15.51
CA THR A 339 3.06 -6.33 -15.02
C THR A 339 3.17 -7.35 -13.88
N ASN A 340 4.14 -8.27 -13.91
CA ASN A 340 4.30 -9.24 -12.82
C ASN A 340 4.79 -8.57 -11.53
N HIS A 341 5.69 -7.58 -11.62
CA HIS A 341 6.10 -6.81 -10.43
C HIS A 341 4.91 -6.03 -9.87
N LYS A 342 4.11 -5.39 -10.74
CA LYS A 342 2.87 -4.72 -10.33
C LYS A 342 1.97 -5.66 -9.54
N ARG A 343 1.61 -6.83 -10.12
CA ARG A 343 0.71 -7.80 -9.47
C ARG A 343 1.27 -8.36 -8.15
N GLN A 344 2.58 -8.56 -8.04
CA GLN A 344 3.20 -9.00 -6.80
C GLN A 344 3.17 -7.93 -5.71
N ASN A 345 3.35 -6.66 -6.09
CA ASN A 345 3.24 -5.53 -5.16
C ASN A 345 1.78 -5.27 -4.73
N GLU A 346 0.79 -5.53 -5.60
CA GLU A 346 -0.64 -5.41 -5.25
C GLU A 346 -1.05 -6.32 -4.08
N LEU A 347 -0.29 -7.39 -3.78
CA LEU A 347 -0.59 -8.29 -2.68
C LEU A 347 -0.36 -7.69 -1.29
N ILE A 348 0.50 -6.69 -1.19
CA ILE A 348 0.78 -6.01 0.06
C ILE A 348 -0.46 -5.24 0.54
N PRO A 349 -1.05 -4.30 -0.23
CA PRO A 349 -2.24 -3.57 0.21
C PRO A 349 -3.46 -4.49 0.43
N TYR A 350 -3.64 -5.56 -0.36
CA TYR A 350 -4.75 -6.51 -0.13
C TYR A 350 -4.65 -7.18 1.24
N ASN A 351 -3.45 -7.65 1.62
CA ASN A 351 -3.27 -8.35 2.89
C ASN A 351 -3.15 -7.38 4.07
N ASP A 352 -2.54 -6.20 3.91
CA ASP A 352 -2.53 -5.13 4.93
C ASP A 352 -3.96 -4.74 5.31
N CYS A 353 -4.77 -4.39 4.31
CA CYS A 353 -6.17 -4.02 4.50
C CYS A 353 -6.96 -5.12 5.21
N PHE A 354 -6.81 -6.37 4.74
CA PHE A 354 -7.47 -7.51 5.38
C PHE A 354 -7.08 -7.63 6.85
N TYR A 355 -5.78 -7.58 7.18
CA TYR A 355 -5.32 -7.79 8.54
C TYR A 355 -5.64 -6.63 9.49
N LYS A 356 -5.69 -5.38 9.00
CA LYS A 356 -6.16 -4.23 9.78
C LYS A 356 -7.63 -4.37 10.18
N HIS A 357 -8.46 -4.91 9.29
CA HIS A 357 -9.92 -4.84 9.42
C HIS A 357 -10.64 -6.19 9.57
N MET A 358 -9.92 -7.32 9.61
CA MET A 358 -10.52 -8.66 9.74
C MET A 358 -11.32 -8.87 11.02
N TYR A 359 -11.09 -8.06 12.05
CA TYR A 359 -11.85 -8.05 13.29
C TYR A 359 -13.05 -7.10 13.27
N GLU A 360 -13.07 -6.16 12.34
CA GLU A 360 -14.12 -5.14 12.23
C GLU A 360 -15.26 -5.59 11.32
N TYR A 361 -14.99 -6.48 10.35
CA TYR A 361 -15.97 -6.93 9.36
C TYR A 361 -16.10 -8.44 9.29
N LYS A 362 -17.30 -8.94 8.95
CA LYS A 362 -17.56 -10.37 8.67
C LYS A 362 -17.00 -10.78 7.32
N TYR A 363 -17.22 -9.94 6.31
CA TYR A 363 -16.74 -10.17 4.95
C TYR A 363 -15.97 -8.96 4.43
N ILE A 364 -14.86 -9.24 3.76
CA ILE A 364 -14.07 -8.22 3.04
C ILE A 364 -14.04 -8.60 1.57
N ALA A 365 -14.48 -7.71 0.69
CA ALA A 365 -14.35 -7.87 -0.76
C ALA A 365 -13.07 -7.18 -1.25
N LEU A 366 -12.36 -7.82 -2.19
CA LEU A 366 -11.27 -7.17 -2.93
C LEU A 366 -11.78 -6.78 -4.30
N LEU A 367 -11.91 -5.48 -4.58
CA LEU A 367 -12.49 -4.98 -5.84
C LEU A 367 -11.52 -4.01 -6.51
N ASP A 368 -11.46 -4.06 -7.84
CA ASP A 368 -10.92 -2.96 -8.63
C ASP A 368 -12.01 -1.87 -8.80
N ILE A 369 -11.61 -0.62 -9.06
CA ILE A 369 -12.54 0.53 -9.16
C ILE A 369 -13.46 0.47 -10.41
N ASP A 370 -13.28 -0.56 -11.24
CA ASP A 370 -14.07 -0.85 -12.44
C ASP A 370 -14.95 -2.12 -12.27
N GLU A 371 -15.00 -2.69 -11.06
CA GLU A 371 -15.68 -3.95 -10.75
C GLU A 371 -16.76 -3.78 -9.68
N VAL A 372 -17.91 -4.42 -9.87
CA VAL A 372 -19.03 -4.41 -8.91
C VAL A 372 -19.60 -5.81 -8.76
N ILE A 373 -19.69 -6.31 -7.53
CA ILE A 373 -20.49 -7.51 -7.23
C ILE A 373 -21.96 -7.07 -7.17
N MET A 374 -22.73 -7.43 -8.19
CA MET A 374 -24.12 -7.03 -8.37
C MET A 374 -25.06 -8.20 -8.05
N PRO A 375 -25.88 -8.12 -6.99
CA PRO A 375 -27.00 -9.05 -6.78
C PRO A 375 -28.00 -8.94 -7.95
N LEU A 376 -28.56 -10.04 -8.43
CA LEU A 376 -29.65 -9.98 -9.43
C LEU A 376 -31.01 -9.74 -8.78
N GLU A 377 -31.21 -10.26 -7.57
CA GLU A 377 -32.37 -9.97 -6.72
C GLU A 377 -31.93 -9.12 -5.51
N GLY A 378 -32.85 -8.30 -4.99
CA GLY A 378 -32.55 -7.40 -3.88
C GLY A 378 -31.64 -6.24 -4.25
N THR A 379 -31.28 -5.42 -3.26
CA THR A 379 -30.45 -4.22 -3.45
C THR A 379 -29.17 -4.19 -2.62
N THR A 380 -29.00 -5.14 -1.68
CA THR A 380 -27.84 -5.15 -0.78
C THR A 380 -27.06 -6.46 -0.81
N TRP A 381 -25.77 -6.39 -0.46
CA TRP A 381 -24.94 -7.58 -0.25
C TRP A 381 -25.39 -8.40 0.95
N LYS A 382 -26.05 -7.78 1.92
CA LYS A 382 -26.66 -8.48 3.05
C LYS A 382 -27.75 -9.43 2.57
N GLU A 383 -28.73 -8.93 1.82
CA GLU A 383 -29.80 -9.74 1.23
C GLU A 383 -29.24 -10.87 0.35
N LEU A 384 -28.21 -10.57 -0.45
CA LEU A 384 -27.52 -11.60 -1.23
C LEU A 384 -26.92 -12.68 -0.32
N MET A 385 -26.15 -12.31 0.70
CA MET A 385 -25.50 -13.29 1.57
C MET A 385 -26.51 -14.08 2.42
N ASP A 386 -27.61 -13.47 2.86
CA ASP A 386 -28.70 -14.17 3.57
C ASP A 386 -29.33 -15.27 2.70
N LYS A 387 -29.38 -15.09 1.37
CA LYS A 387 -29.79 -16.12 0.40
C LYS A 387 -28.71 -17.18 0.15
N ILE A 388 -27.44 -16.76 0.06
CA ILE A 388 -26.32 -17.62 -0.34
C ILE A 388 -25.83 -18.53 0.78
N LEU A 389 -25.79 -18.05 2.03
CA LEU A 389 -25.27 -18.81 3.16
C LEU A 389 -26.02 -20.14 3.37
N PRO A 390 -27.37 -20.19 3.38
CA PRO A 390 -28.10 -21.45 3.47
C PRO A 390 -27.80 -22.40 2.31
N LYS A 391 -27.65 -21.89 1.08
CA LYS A 391 -27.30 -22.73 -0.09
C LYS A 391 -25.91 -23.35 0.08
N ALA A 392 -24.92 -22.58 0.54
CA ALA A 392 -23.57 -23.06 0.77
C ALA A 392 -23.48 -24.12 1.89
N MET A 393 -24.27 -23.93 2.96
CA MET A 393 -24.35 -24.85 4.10
C MET A 393 -25.01 -26.18 3.74
N LYS A 394 -25.96 -26.21 2.79
CA LYS A 394 -26.56 -27.45 2.29
C LYS A 394 -25.55 -28.36 1.57
N ILE A 395 -24.57 -27.78 0.86
CA ILE A 395 -23.52 -28.56 0.18
C ILE A 395 -22.54 -29.17 1.19
N LYS A 396 -22.17 -28.40 2.21
CA LYS A 396 -21.36 -28.87 3.33
C LYS A 396 -21.71 -27.99 4.51
N ASN A 397 -21.97 -28.60 5.66
CA ASN A 397 -22.38 -27.93 6.89
C ASN A 397 -21.23 -27.13 7.55
N GLU A 398 -20.66 -26.20 6.80
CA GLU A 398 -19.63 -25.27 7.21
C GLU A 398 -19.68 -24.00 6.33
N GLU A 399 -19.38 -22.84 6.92
CA GLU A 399 -19.14 -21.64 6.14
C GLU A 399 -17.91 -21.79 5.23
N ARG A 400 -17.84 -21.03 4.15
CA ARG A 400 -16.69 -21.08 3.23
C ARG A 400 -15.70 -19.96 3.53
N ALA A 401 -14.45 -20.16 3.13
CA ALA A 401 -13.44 -19.11 3.23
C ALA A 401 -13.69 -17.98 2.22
N SER A 402 -14.36 -18.29 1.11
CA SER A 402 -14.75 -17.31 0.10
C SER A 402 -16.08 -17.68 -0.57
N TYR A 403 -16.82 -16.65 -0.96
CA TYR A 403 -18.02 -16.77 -1.80
C TYR A 403 -17.72 -16.01 -3.08
N ASN A 404 -17.40 -16.76 -4.15
CA ASN A 404 -16.87 -16.19 -5.39
C ASN A 404 -17.98 -15.91 -6.38
N VAL A 405 -17.91 -14.75 -7.02
CA VAL A 405 -18.89 -14.26 -7.99
C VAL A 405 -18.25 -14.21 -9.37
N ARG A 406 -18.97 -14.71 -10.36
CA ARG A 406 -18.47 -14.92 -11.71
C ARG A 406 -18.48 -13.64 -12.54
N ASN A 407 -17.38 -13.42 -13.27
CA ASN A 407 -17.15 -12.22 -14.07
C ASN A 407 -17.97 -12.20 -15.36
N VAL A 408 -18.51 -11.02 -15.69
CA VAL A 408 -19.06 -10.68 -16.99
C VAL A 408 -18.66 -9.26 -17.38
N TYR A 409 -18.35 -9.03 -18.65
CA TYR A 409 -17.78 -7.76 -19.11
C TYR A 409 -18.84 -6.83 -19.67
N PHE A 410 -18.78 -5.56 -19.28
CA PHE A 410 -19.47 -4.43 -19.90
C PHE A 410 -18.40 -3.61 -20.62
N LEU A 411 -18.24 -3.83 -21.93
CA LEU A 411 -17.21 -3.14 -22.71
C LEU A 411 -17.76 -1.84 -23.30
N ASP A 412 -16.95 -0.77 -23.31
CA ASP A 412 -17.35 0.54 -23.84
C ASP A 412 -17.79 0.47 -25.31
N ASP A 413 -17.20 -0.45 -26.07
CA ASP A 413 -17.56 -0.67 -27.47
C ASP A 413 -18.90 -1.42 -27.65
N LEU A 414 -19.41 -2.18 -26.69
CA LEU A 414 -20.70 -2.89 -26.86
C LEU A 414 -21.92 -1.96 -26.98
N LEU A 415 -21.75 -0.67 -26.75
CA LEU A 415 -22.75 0.38 -26.89
C LEU A 415 -22.95 0.78 -28.36
N HIS A 416 -23.19 -0.18 -29.26
CA HIS A 416 -22.90 0.05 -30.68
C HIS A 416 -23.95 0.79 -31.53
N ASP A 417 -25.21 1.01 -31.10
CA ASP A 417 -26.21 1.63 -32.00
C ASP A 417 -27.20 2.64 -31.37
N HIS A 418 -27.27 2.78 -30.04
CA HIS A 418 -28.35 3.53 -29.38
C HIS A 418 -27.97 4.93 -28.87
N GLY A 419 -26.71 5.35 -29.03
CA GLY A 419 -26.19 6.54 -28.35
C GLY A 419 -26.28 6.38 -26.83
N TRP A 420 -26.58 7.45 -26.10
CA TRP A 420 -26.80 7.40 -24.64
C TRP A 420 -28.28 7.19 -24.30
N PHE A 421 -28.55 6.54 -23.17
CA PHE A 421 -29.89 6.47 -22.60
C PHE A 421 -30.29 7.86 -22.09
N LYS A 422 -31.32 8.49 -22.71
CA LYS A 422 -31.71 9.88 -22.46
C LYS A 422 -32.11 10.18 -21.00
N GLU A 423 -32.62 9.17 -20.31
CA GLU A 423 -33.04 9.29 -18.90
C GLU A 423 -31.89 9.08 -17.90
N ILE A 424 -30.70 8.73 -18.39
CA ILE A 424 -29.49 8.58 -17.59
C ILE A 424 -28.57 9.75 -17.94
N PRO A 425 -28.00 10.47 -16.95
CA PRO A 425 -27.02 11.49 -17.26
C PRO A 425 -25.81 10.91 -18.02
N ARG A 426 -25.30 11.63 -19.03
CA ARG A 426 -24.22 11.11 -19.89
C ARG A 426 -22.92 10.80 -19.15
N TYR A 427 -22.68 11.46 -18.02
CA TYR A 427 -21.47 11.28 -17.22
C TYR A 427 -21.50 10.05 -16.31
N MET A 428 -22.63 9.34 -16.20
CA MET A 428 -22.77 8.11 -15.41
C MET A 428 -22.29 6.92 -16.24
N HIS A 429 -21.01 6.55 -16.12
CA HIS A 429 -20.40 5.53 -16.96
C HIS A 429 -21.05 4.16 -16.76
N MET A 430 -21.14 3.65 -15.54
CA MET A 430 -21.69 2.31 -15.29
C MET A 430 -23.18 2.23 -15.64
N MET A 431 -23.94 3.30 -15.38
CA MET A 431 -25.36 3.34 -15.72
C MET A 431 -25.67 3.45 -17.21
N GLN A 432 -24.77 4.05 -18.00
CA GLN A 432 -24.90 4.12 -19.46
C GLN A 432 -24.48 2.80 -20.12
N HIS A 433 -23.48 2.11 -19.58
CA HIS A 433 -22.93 0.89 -20.16
C HIS A 433 -23.67 -0.34 -19.64
N VAL A 434 -24.89 -0.59 -20.15
CA VAL A 434 -25.72 -1.75 -19.77
C VAL A 434 -25.70 -2.89 -20.77
N TYR A 435 -24.91 -2.80 -21.85
CA TYR A 435 -24.66 -3.94 -22.73
C TYR A 435 -23.46 -4.71 -22.22
N ARG A 436 -23.69 -5.97 -21.86
CA ARG A 436 -22.62 -6.89 -21.44
C ARG A 436 -22.42 -8.01 -22.42
N THR A 437 -21.27 -8.65 -22.33
CA THR A 437 -21.00 -9.90 -23.04
C THR A 437 -22.03 -10.95 -22.66
N LYS A 438 -22.52 -11.73 -23.63
CA LYS A 438 -23.50 -12.80 -23.36
C LYS A 438 -22.96 -13.84 -22.38
N ASN A 439 -21.72 -14.26 -22.59
CA ASN A 439 -21.07 -15.32 -21.82
C ASN A 439 -20.28 -14.77 -20.63
N PHE A 440 -20.32 -15.49 -19.52
CA PHE A 440 -19.45 -15.28 -18.36
C PHE A 440 -18.06 -15.87 -18.60
N THR A 441 -17.07 -15.46 -17.81
CA THR A 441 -15.76 -16.12 -17.79
C THR A 441 -15.86 -17.59 -17.36
N LYS A 442 -14.82 -18.40 -17.59
CA LYS A 442 -14.79 -19.79 -17.10
C LYS A 442 -14.79 -19.84 -15.56
N PRO A 443 -15.24 -20.94 -14.92
CA PRO A 443 -15.31 -21.01 -13.45
C PRO A 443 -13.94 -20.71 -12.83
N GLY A 444 -13.92 -19.90 -11.77
CA GLY A 444 -12.69 -19.49 -11.07
C GLY A 444 -11.80 -18.48 -11.82
N GLN A 445 -12.12 -18.09 -13.06
CA GLN A 445 -11.35 -17.09 -13.80
C GLN A 445 -11.89 -15.68 -13.58
N TYR A 446 -11.00 -14.77 -13.17
CA TYR A 446 -11.29 -13.35 -12.95
C TYR A 446 -12.43 -13.09 -11.97
N VAL A 447 -12.74 -14.05 -11.09
CA VAL A 447 -13.78 -13.90 -10.05
C VAL A 447 -13.35 -12.88 -9.00
N LYS A 448 -14.31 -12.29 -8.30
CA LYS A 448 -14.09 -11.58 -7.03
C LYS A 448 -14.93 -12.23 -5.95
N CYS A 449 -14.48 -12.14 -4.71
CA CYS A 449 -15.09 -12.87 -3.60
C CYS A 449 -15.46 -11.95 -2.45
N PHE A 450 -16.51 -12.34 -1.72
CA PHE A 450 -16.64 -12.02 -0.31
C PHE A 450 -15.74 -12.97 0.49
N HIS A 451 -14.69 -12.44 1.10
CA HIS A 451 -13.74 -13.21 1.89
C HIS A 451 -14.18 -13.27 3.35
N ASN A 452 -14.35 -14.49 3.88
CA ASN A 452 -14.73 -14.70 5.27
C ASN A 452 -13.52 -14.44 6.19
N THR A 453 -13.64 -13.41 7.03
CA THR A 453 -12.55 -12.94 7.89
C THR A 453 -12.15 -13.93 8.98
N GLU A 454 -12.98 -14.93 9.29
CA GLU A 454 -12.67 -15.99 10.25
C GLU A 454 -11.84 -17.14 9.68
N LYS A 455 -11.68 -17.22 8.34
CA LYS A 455 -11.06 -18.37 7.66
C LYS A 455 -9.85 -18.02 6.81
N VAL A 456 -9.82 -16.84 6.20
CA VAL A 456 -8.74 -16.46 5.28
C VAL A 456 -7.42 -16.22 6.02
N LEU A 457 -6.31 -16.70 5.47
CA LEU A 457 -4.95 -16.41 5.96
C LEU A 457 -4.21 -15.46 5.01
N THR A 458 -4.21 -15.75 3.71
CA THR A 458 -3.61 -14.82 2.73
C THR A 458 -4.50 -14.67 1.50
N LEU A 459 -4.49 -13.47 0.93
CA LEU A 459 -5.34 -13.09 -0.19
C LEU A 459 -4.54 -12.82 -1.48
N HIS A 460 -5.18 -13.14 -2.60
CA HIS A 460 -4.89 -12.63 -3.93
C HIS A 460 -6.11 -11.82 -4.42
N ASN A 461 -5.92 -10.96 -5.43
CA ASN A 461 -6.98 -10.10 -5.99
C ASN A 461 -8.31 -10.83 -6.26
N HIS A 462 -8.24 -12.09 -6.68
CA HIS A 462 -9.43 -12.86 -7.06
C HIS A 462 -9.96 -13.80 -5.96
N PHE A 463 -9.11 -14.34 -5.10
CA PHE A 463 -9.48 -15.42 -4.16
C PHE A 463 -8.42 -15.59 -3.04
N PRO A 464 -8.77 -16.30 -1.93
CA PRO A 464 -7.79 -16.68 -0.91
C PRO A 464 -6.70 -17.60 -1.47
N LEU A 465 -5.43 -17.25 -1.24
CA LEU A 465 -4.30 -18.13 -1.56
C LEU A 465 -4.08 -19.19 -0.47
N SER A 466 -4.36 -18.84 0.78
CA SER A 466 -4.29 -19.77 1.91
C SER A 466 -5.28 -19.40 3.01
N CYS A 467 -5.64 -20.39 3.83
CA CYS A 467 -6.68 -20.29 4.84
C CYS A 467 -6.24 -20.95 6.14
N LEU A 468 -6.81 -20.51 7.26
CA LEU A 468 -6.68 -21.14 8.56
C LEU A 468 -7.32 -22.54 8.52
N GLY A 469 -6.61 -23.54 9.01
CA GLY A 469 -7.07 -24.93 8.99
C GLY A 469 -6.78 -25.67 7.68
N ASN A 470 -7.68 -26.55 7.28
CA ASN A 470 -7.43 -27.51 6.19
C ASN A 470 -7.89 -26.95 4.84
N GLY A 471 -7.01 -26.19 4.18
CA GLY A 471 -7.23 -25.67 2.83
C GLY A 471 -8.29 -24.58 2.72
N CYS A 472 -8.37 -23.95 1.55
CA CYS A 472 -9.38 -22.92 1.29
C CYS A 472 -10.62 -23.53 0.66
N THR A 473 -11.76 -23.33 1.31
CA THR A 473 -13.07 -23.69 0.75
C THR A 473 -13.70 -22.47 0.08
N SER A 474 -14.33 -22.69 -1.08
CA SER A 474 -15.00 -21.63 -1.83
C SER A 474 -16.39 -22.08 -2.26
N TYR A 475 -17.36 -21.18 -2.18
CA TYR A 475 -18.69 -21.38 -2.77
C TYR A 475 -18.82 -20.53 -4.04
N PRO A 476 -19.01 -21.14 -5.22
CA PRO A 476 -19.34 -20.38 -6.42
C PRO A 476 -20.79 -19.92 -6.35
N ILE A 477 -21.01 -18.61 -6.24
CA ILE A 477 -22.35 -18.04 -6.31
C ILE A 477 -22.88 -18.23 -7.74
N GLU A 478 -24.08 -18.78 -7.84
CA GLU A 478 -24.74 -18.99 -9.12
C GLU A 478 -24.94 -17.67 -9.86
N THR A 479 -24.77 -17.67 -11.17
CA THR A 479 -24.90 -16.46 -11.99
C THR A 479 -26.33 -15.91 -12.03
N THR A 480 -27.31 -16.68 -11.53
CA THR A 480 -28.70 -16.25 -11.33
C THR A 480 -28.92 -15.52 -10.00
N ASP A 481 -27.98 -15.61 -9.06
CA ASP A 481 -28.06 -14.90 -7.78
C ASP A 481 -27.23 -13.60 -7.81
N ALA A 482 -26.03 -13.64 -8.39
CA ALA A 482 -25.18 -12.46 -8.54
C ALA A 482 -24.20 -12.58 -9.72
N GLN A 483 -23.74 -11.43 -10.19
CA GLN A 483 -22.71 -11.32 -11.21
C GLN A 483 -21.65 -10.29 -10.80
N LEU A 484 -20.40 -10.55 -11.18
CA LEU A 484 -19.33 -9.57 -11.08
C LEU A 484 -19.34 -8.78 -12.39
N GLN A 485 -19.88 -7.57 -12.33
CA GLN A 485 -19.91 -6.64 -13.44
C GLN A 485 -18.53 -5.99 -13.57
N HIS A 486 -17.89 -6.14 -14.72
CA HIS A 486 -16.57 -5.56 -14.99
C HIS A 486 -16.67 -4.57 -16.15
N TYR A 487 -16.57 -3.28 -15.83
CA TYR A 487 -16.73 -2.16 -16.75
C TYR A 487 -15.40 -1.77 -17.39
N ARG A 488 -15.25 -1.88 -18.71
CA ARG A 488 -13.94 -1.77 -19.35
C ARG A 488 -14.00 -1.05 -20.68
N ALA A 489 -13.00 -0.23 -20.98
CA ALA A 489 -12.84 0.31 -22.32
C ALA A 489 -12.56 -0.79 -23.36
N ASP A 490 -11.77 -1.80 -22.99
CA ASP A 490 -11.36 -2.90 -23.88
C ASP A 490 -11.00 -4.16 -23.06
N CYS A 491 -10.99 -5.31 -23.73
CA CYS A 491 -10.48 -6.58 -23.23
C CYS A 491 -9.00 -6.49 -22.83
N VAL A 492 -8.65 -7.19 -21.75
CA VAL A 492 -7.24 -7.37 -21.37
C VAL A 492 -6.47 -8.17 -22.43
N LYS A 493 -5.17 -7.90 -22.54
CA LYS A 493 -4.26 -8.59 -23.49
C LYS A 493 -4.36 -10.13 -23.42
N THR A 494 -4.55 -10.68 -22.22
CA THR A 494 -4.70 -12.13 -21.99
C THR A 494 -5.98 -12.71 -22.54
N LEU A 495 -7.01 -11.89 -22.77
CA LEU A 495 -8.29 -12.29 -23.33
C LEU A 495 -8.41 -11.99 -24.82
N LYS A 496 -7.40 -11.41 -25.49
CA LYS A 496 -7.49 -11.02 -26.91
C LYS A 496 -8.01 -12.14 -27.81
N LYS A 497 -7.60 -13.39 -27.59
CA LYS A 497 -8.05 -14.55 -28.37
C LYS A 497 -9.54 -14.88 -28.21
N THR A 498 -10.10 -14.68 -27.01
CA THR A 498 -11.52 -14.94 -26.71
C THR A 498 -12.35 -13.66 -26.77
N CYS A 499 -11.72 -12.50 -26.93
CA CYS A 499 -12.38 -11.20 -26.89
C CYS A 499 -13.28 -10.99 -28.11
N GLU A 500 -12.87 -11.49 -29.28
CA GLU A 500 -13.74 -11.49 -30.46
C GLU A 500 -15.05 -12.24 -30.18
N GLU A 501 -15.00 -13.37 -29.47
CA GLU A 501 -16.21 -14.11 -29.08
C GLU A 501 -17.08 -13.32 -28.10
N PHE A 502 -16.46 -12.65 -27.13
CA PHE A 502 -17.17 -11.79 -26.19
C PHE A 502 -17.85 -10.60 -26.87
N ARG A 503 -17.26 -10.07 -27.95
CA ARG A 503 -17.80 -8.96 -28.73
C ARG A 503 -18.91 -9.35 -29.71
N LYS A 504 -18.91 -10.60 -30.20
CA LYS A 504 -19.90 -11.07 -31.19
C LYS A 504 -21.35 -11.00 -30.69
N THR A 505 -21.57 -11.16 -29.40
CA THR A 505 -22.91 -11.20 -28.81
C THR A 505 -22.97 -10.43 -27.51
N SER A 506 -23.76 -9.36 -27.50
CA SER A 506 -24.10 -8.61 -26.29
C SER A 506 -25.53 -8.91 -25.85
N VAL A 507 -25.80 -8.67 -24.57
CA VAL A 507 -27.12 -8.74 -23.95
C VAL A 507 -27.30 -7.46 -23.15
N MET A 508 -28.47 -6.83 -23.26
CA MET A 508 -28.82 -5.70 -22.42
C MET A 508 -29.12 -6.19 -21.00
N ASP A 509 -28.43 -5.64 -20.02
CA ASP A 509 -28.53 -5.98 -18.60
C ASP A 509 -28.71 -4.68 -17.80
N THR A 510 -29.95 -4.40 -17.47
CA THR A 510 -30.38 -3.19 -16.77
C THR A 510 -30.38 -3.37 -15.26
N THR A 511 -29.74 -4.42 -14.72
CA THR A 511 -29.77 -4.73 -13.27
C THR A 511 -29.27 -3.55 -12.42
N ILE A 512 -28.29 -2.78 -12.92
CA ILE A 512 -27.78 -1.59 -12.22
C ILE A 512 -28.82 -0.46 -12.10
N TRP A 513 -29.83 -0.41 -12.97
CA TRP A 513 -30.86 0.64 -12.97
C TRP A 513 -31.82 0.56 -11.78
N LYS A 514 -31.82 -0.53 -11.00
CA LYS A 514 -32.52 -0.55 -9.70
C LYS A 514 -32.00 0.52 -8.73
N PHE A 515 -30.78 1.02 -8.95
CA PHE A 515 -30.20 2.11 -8.19
C PHE A 515 -30.32 3.48 -8.87
N LYS A 516 -31.02 3.59 -10.00
CA LYS A 516 -31.03 4.81 -10.85
C LYS A 516 -31.27 6.09 -10.06
N GLU A 517 -32.41 6.18 -9.39
CA GLU A 517 -32.79 7.38 -8.64
C GLU A 517 -31.79 7.74 -7.53
N PRO A 518 -31.48 6.83 -6.57
CA PRO A 518 -30.54 7.18 -5.49
C PRO A 518 -29.12 7.42 -5.99
N LEU A 519 -28.64 6.67 -6.98
CA LEU A 519 -27.27 6.76 -7.48
C LEU A 519 -27.05 8.06 -8.26
N VAL A 520 -27.93 8.39 -9.22
CA VAL A 520 -27.86 9.65 -9.97
C VAL A 520 -27.91 10.84 -9.03
N SER A 521 -28.82 10.83 -8.06
CA SER A 521 -28.96 11.93 -7.09
C SER A 521 -27.67 12.13 -6.27
N ARG A 522 -27.12 11.05 -5.69
CA ARG A 522 -25.89 11.11 -4.88
C ARG A 522 -24.68 11.55 -5.70
N VAL A 523 -24.48 10.97 -6.89
CA VAL A 523 -23.35 11.32 -7.77
C VAL A 523 -23.44 12.77 -8.22
N SER A 524 -24.61 13.21 -8.69
CA SER A 524 -24.84 14.61 -9.12
C SER A 524 -24.56 15.60 -8.01
N SER A 525 -25.05 15.31 -6.79
CA SER A 525 -24.83 16.15 -5.61
C SER A 525 -23.33 16.25 -5.28
N THR A 526 -22.62 15.13 -5.22
CA THR A 526 -21.18 15.10 -4.94
C THR A 526 -20.40 15.88 -5.99
N LEU A 527 -20.62 15.61 -7.28
CA LEU A 527 -19.93 16.30 -8.38
C LEU A 527 -20.20 17.81 -8.37
N LYS A 528 -21.45 18.22 -8.10
CA LYS A 528 -21.81 19.64 -7.94
C LYS A 528 -21.08 20.27 -6.75
N SER A 529 -21.10 19.63 -5.58
CA SER A 529 -20.46 20.15 -4.36
C SER A 529 -18.95 20.32 -4.51
N LEU A 530 -18.33 19.47 -5.34
CA LEU A 530 -16.91 19.50 -5.63
C LEU A 530 -16.57 20.35 -6.86
N GLY A 531 -17.55 21.03 -7.49
CA GLY A 531 -17.31 21.93 -8.62
C GLY A 531 -16.88 21.24 -9.91
N PHE A 532 -17.32 20.01 -10.15
CA PHE A 532 -17.10 19.31 -11.43
C PHE A 532 -18.08 19.75 -12.53
N PHE A 533 -19.15 20.47 -12.18
CA PHE A 533 -20.03 21.13 -13.14
C PHE A 533 -19.65 22.61 -13.22
N SER A 534 -19.52 23.14 -14.43
CA SER A 534 -19.39 24.58 -14.61
C SER A 534 -20.67 25.27 -14.15
N TYR A 535 -20.53 26.35 -13.38
CA TYR A 535 -21.60 27.33 -13.31
C TYR A 535 -21.72 27.90 -14.72
N ALA A 536 -22.83 27.62 -15.41
CA ALA A 536 -23.16 28.40 -16.58
C ALA A 536 -23.27 29.85 -16.08
N ILE A 537 -22.29 30.69 -16.40
CA ILE A 537 -22.44 32.13 -16.33
C ILE A 537 -23.50 32.42 -17.40
N THR A 538 -24.76 32.45 -16.99
CA THR A 538 -25.81 33.08 -17.78
C THR A 538 -25.43 34.55 -17.87
N ASN A 539 -24.81 34.93 -18.99
CA ASN A 539 -24.70 36.33 -19.40
C ASN A 539 -26.12 36.85 -19.68
N ASP A 540 -26.88 37.15 -18.63
CA ASP A 540 -27.97 38.12 -18.72
C ASP A 540 -27.33 39.51 -18.78
N SER A 541 -26.81 39.82 -19.97
CA SER A 541 -26.45 41.18 -20.38
C SER A 541 -27.33 41.55 -21.57
N ASN A 542 -28.64 41.54 -21.36
CA ASN A 542 -29.62 42.22 -22.19
C ASN A 542 -30.61 42.96 -21.28
N SER A 543 -30.09 43.92 -20.55
CA SER A 543 -30.86 45.02 -19.99
C SER A 543 -29.92 46.23 -19.91
N ILE A 544 -30.21 47.21 -20.75
CA ILE A 544 -29.64 48.57 -20.90
C ILE A 544 -29.01 48.77 -22.30
N ARG A 545 -29.88 49.02 -23.27
CA ARG A 545 -29.85 50.25 -24.07
C ARG A 545 -31.24 50.55 -24.61
#